data_AF-A0A5J5PL27-F1
#
_entry.id   AF-A0A5J5PL27-F1
#
_cell.length_a   1.000
_cell.length_b   1.000
_cell.length_c   1.000
_cell.angle_alpha   90.00
_cell.angle_beta   90.00
_cell.angle_gamma   90.00
#
_symmetry.space_group_name_H-M   'P 1'
#
loop_
_entity.id
_entity.type
_entity.pdbx_description
1 polymer ?
#
loop_
_entity_poly.entity_id
_entity_poly.type
_entity_poly.pdbx_seq_one_letter_code
_entity_poly.pdbx_strand_id
1 'polypeptide(L)'
;MIVPAKSEESAWMFMKPFTWEMWMATGAMLIYTMFIVWFLEHRSNPEFEGTWKTQIGTAMWFTCSSLFFAHRENVQNNFTRVVVIVWLFVSLVLTSSYTASLSSMLTVNKLKVNVTDIEFLKRNNLKVGCDGDSFVRNYLVDVLQFKSENIKTINSQDNYIGEFEKKHIAAAFLELPYEKVFINNYCKKFSATTPTYRFGGLGFMFHKGSPIAMDFSKAILTLSENGALKDLEEKWFAPSPECSTSVTDNRTERLRLHSFWGLYIISGATSTICFFLFIIKIIKDQYRSNTSPRNNSIWSKAIRLARFIYQGQQINFAIDQTRPQLPEIVGRGSPRWKYSSPDAAKNHEAASSEAADVEMLYIPGG
;
A
#
# COMPACT_ATOMS: atom_id res chain seq x y z
N MET A 1 -9.32 16.50 -19.44
CA MET A 1 -9.23 15.12 -19.98
C MET A 1 -9.47 14.13 -18.86
N ILE A 2 -10.45 13.26 -19.03
CA ILE A 2 -10.84 12.26 -18.05
C ILE A 2 -10.27 10.87 -18.41
N VAL A 3 -9.83 10.15 -17.39
CA VAL A 3 -9.30 8.79 -17.50
C VAL A 3 -9.89 7.90 -16.40
N PRO A 4 -10.06 6.59 -16.65
CA PRO A 4 -10.47 5.66 -15.60
C PRO A 4 -9.40 5.61 -14.51
N ALA A 5 -9.82 5.75 -13.26
CA ALA A 5 -8.95 5.59 -12.10
C ALA A 5 -8.49 4.13 -12.05
N LYS A 6 -7.20 3.89 -12.22
CA LYS A 6 -6.63 2.55 -12.17
C LYS A 6 -6.35 2.17 -10.72
N SER A 7 -7.14 1.28 -10.15
CA SER A 7 -6.74 0.57 -8.94
C SER A 7 -5.68 -0.47 -9.34
N GLU A 8 -4.39 -0.14 -9.16
CA GLU A 8 -3.31 -1.12 -9.33
C GLU A 8 -3.28 -2.12 -8.16
N GLU A 9 -4.36 -2.87 -7.99
CA GLU A 9 -4.41 -3.99 -7.06
C GLU A 9 -3.80 -5.21 -7.75
N SER A 10 -2.49 -5.34 -7.67
CA SER A 10 -1.77 -6.55 -8.13
C SER A 10 -1.60 -7.52 -6.96
N ALA A 11 -1.87 -8.81 -7.20
CA ALA A 11 -1.68 -9.88 -6.22
C ALA A 11 -0.23 -10.06 -5.72
N TRP A 12 0.73 -9.47 -6.45
CA TRP A 12 2.17 -9.50 -6.16
C TRP A 12 2.69 -8.14 -5.68
N MET A 13 1.84 -7.34 -5.02
CA MET A 13 2.22 -6.00 -4.54
C MET A 13 3.45 -6.04 -3.61
N PHE A 14 3.65 -7.12 -2.87
CA PHE A 14 4.81 -7.32 -1.99
C PHE A 14 6.16 -7.45 -2.74
N MET A 15 6.17 -7.78 -4.03
CA MET A 15 7.40 -7.82 -4.83
C MET A 15 7.77 -6.48 -5.46
N LYS A 16 6.83 -5.52 -5.53
CA LYS A 16 7.02 -4.21 -6.16
C LYS A 16 8.02 -3.26 -5.47
N PRO A 17 8.24 -3.28 -4.14
CA PRO A 17 9.13 -2.32 -3.47
C PRO A 17 10.59 -2.41 -3.94
N PHE A 18 11.04 -3.59 -4.37
CA PHE A 18 12.39 -3.81 -4.88
C PHE A 18 12.36 -4.25 -6.33
N THR A 19 13.31 -3.73 -7.11
CA THR A 19 13.52 -4.16 -8.50
C THR A 19 14.05 -5.59 -8.53
N TRP A 20 13.87 -6.25 -9.65
CA TRP A 20 14.43 -7.59 -9.86
C TRP A 20 15.95 -7.64 -9.63
N GLU A 21 16.66 -6.59 -10.03
CA GLU A 21 18.10 -6.43 -9.81
C GLU A 21 18.45 -6.43 -8.30
N MET A 22 17.66 -5.70 -7.49
CA MET A 22 17.85 -5.66 -6.03
C MET A 22 17.57 -7.01 -5.38
N TRP A 23 16.56 -7.75 -5.86
CA TRP A 23 16.28 -9.12 -5.38
C TRP A 23 17.44 -10.08 -5.67
N MET A 24 17.98 -10.02 -6.89
CA MET A 24 19.13 -10.83 -7.28
C MET A 24 20.39 -10.49 -6.49
N ALA A 25 20.68 -9.19 -6.28
CA ALA A 25 21.80 -8.74 -5.48
C ALA A 25 21.67 -9.19 -4.00
N THR A 26 20.47 -9.08 -3.42
CA THR A 26 20.20 -9.54 -2.06
C THR A 26 20.37 -11.05 -1.93
N GLY A 27 19.86 -11.82 -2.90
CA GLY A 27 20.06 -13.27 -2.98
C GLY A 27 21.53 -13.68 -3.11
N ALA A 28 22.30 -12.98 -3.94
CA ALA A 28 23.73 -13.23 -4.09
C ALA A 28 24.51 -12.94 -2.80
N MET A 29 24.23 -11.81 -2.15
CA MET A 29 24.85 -11.44 -0.88
C MET A 29 24.50 -12.45 0.23
N LEU A 30 23.29 -12.98 0.25
CA LEU A 30 22.87 -14.05 1.17
C LEU A 30 23.67 -15.34 0.98
N ILE A 31 23.84 -15.77 -0.27
CA ILE A 31 24.61 -16.98 -0.59
C ILE A 31 26.08 -16.78 -0.21
N TYR A 32 26.62 -15.58 -0.45
CA TYR A 32 27.97 -15.23 -0.07
C TYR A 32 28.17 -15.26 1.45
N THR A 33 27.29 -14.63 2.24
CA THR A 33 27.39 -14.64 3.70
C THR A 33 27.17 -16.04 4.27
N MET A 34 26.26 -16.82 3.70
CA MET A 34 26.08 -18.25 4.03
C MET A 34 27.39 -19.03 3.84
N PHE A 35 28.08 -18.82 2.72
CA PHE A 35 29.36 -19.49 2.45
C PHE A 35 30.45 -19.07 3.42
N ILE A 36 30.57 -17.77 3.74
CA ILE A 36 31.59 -17.27 4.68
C ILE A 36 31.34 -17.78 6.10
N VAL A 37 30.09 -17.73 6.57
CA VAL A 37 29.73 -18.25 7.91
C VAL A 37 29.98 -19.75 7.98
N TRP A 38 29.58 -20.51 6.96
CA TRP A 38 29.91 -21.92 6.85
C TRP A 38 31.42 -22.15 6.89
N PHE A 39 32.20 -21.42 6.10
CA PHE A 39 33.67 -21.55 6.05
C PHE A 39 34.34 -21.32 7.42
N LEU A 40 33.87 -20.31 8.17
CA LEU A 40 34.49 -19.93 9.45
C LEU A 40 34.04 -20.78 10.64
N GLU A 41 32.82 -21.31 10.63
CA GLU A 41 32.26 -22.09 11.74
C GLU A 41 32.37 -23.60 11.53
N HIS A 42 32.51 -24.11 10.30
CA HIS A 42 32.52 -25.57 10.03
C HIS A 42 33.61 -26.34 10.77
N ARG A 43 34.68 -25.66 11.19
CA ARG A 43 35.86 -26.27 11.83
C ARG A 43 35.92 -26.04 13.34
N SER A 44 35.16 -25.07 13.84
CA SER A 44 35.32 -24.55 15.20
C SER A 44 34.14 -24.82 16.11
N ASN A 45 32.96 -25.13 15.55
CA ASN A 45 31.71 -25.18 16.32
C ASN A 45 31.04 -26.57 16.23
N PRO A 46 30.80 -27.25 17.38
CA PRO A 46 30.15 -28.56 17.41
C PRO A 46 28.69 -28.51 16.94
N GLU A 47 28.01 -27.35 16.97
CA GLU A 47 26.65 -27.20 16.42
C GLU A 47 26.62 -27.28 14.89
N PHE A 48 27.76 -27.05 14.24
CA PHE A 48 27.95 -27.16 12.80
C PHE A 48 28.62 -28.49 12.39
N GLU A 49 28.80 -29.44 13.30
CA GLU A 49 29.37 -30.75 12.98
C GLU A 49 28.32 -31.71 12.40
N GLY A 50 28.69 -32.46 11.35
CA GLY A 50 27.81 -33.45 10.73
C GLY A 50 28.18 -33.83 9.30
N THR A 51 27.23 -34.44 8.59
CA THR A 51 27.38 -34.74 7.15
C THR A 51 27.35 -33.43 6.34
N TRP A 52 28.05 -33.35 5.22
CA TRP A 52 28.08 -32.15 4.35
C TRP A 52 26.69 -31.53 4.09
N LYS A 53 25.66 -32.38 3.92
CA LYS A 53 24.26 -31.95 3.70
C LYS A 53 23.59 -31.34 4.95
N THR A 54 23.92 -31.82 6.15
CA THR A 54 23.36 -31.27 7.39
C THR A 54 24.06 -29.96 7.75
N GLN A 55 25.37 -29.88 7.52
CA GLN A 55 26.16 -28.68 7.81
C GLN A 55 25.77 -27.48 6.92
N ILE A 56 25.60 -27.70 5.62
CA ILE A 56 25.11 -26.64 4.72
C ILE A 56 23.67 -26.26 5.03
N GLY A 57 22.84 -27.22 5.49
CA GLY A 57 21.47 -26.97 5.91
C GLY A 57 21.38 -26.09 7.16
N THR A 58 22.22 -26.33 8.16
CA THR A 58 22.32 -25.51 9.37
C THR A 58 22.80 -24.10 9.04
N ALA A 59 23.85 -23.95 8.21
CA ALA A 59 24.33 -22.65 7.78
C ALA A 59 23.31 -21.86 6.94
N MET A 60 22.57 -22.55 6.06
CA MET A 60 21.47 -21.96 5.29
C MET A 60 20.33 -21.50 6.21
N TRP A 61 19.93 -22.33 7.17
CA TRP A 61 18.91 -21.99 8.16
C TRP A 61 19.32 -20.79 9.02
N PHE A 62 20.56 -20.78 9.52
CA PHE A 62 21.13 -19.68 10.29
C PHE A 62 21.11 -18.36 9.50
N THR A 63 21.65 -18.39 8.28
CA THR A 63 21.76 -17.18 7.43
C THR A 63 20.38 -16.66 7.02
N CYS A 64 19.44 -17.54 6.68
CA CYS A 64 18.04 -17.14 6.42
C CYS A 64 17.36 -16.58 7.68
N SER A 65 17.61 -17.15 8.86
CA SER A 65 16.98 -16.67 10.10
C SER A 65 17.56 -15.33 10.56
N SER A 66 18.84 -15.06 10.26
CA SER A 66 19.50 -13.78 10.56
C SER A 66 18.88 -12.58 9.83
N LEU A 67 18.35 -12.76 8.61
CA LEU A 67 17.62 -11.71 7.87
C LEU A 67 16.45 -11.14 8.65
N PHE A 68 15.76 -11.99 9.41
CA PHE A 68 14.58 -11.64 10.20
C PHE A 68 14.90 -11.41 11.68
N PHE A 69 16.18 -11.25 12.02
CA PHE A 69 16.67 -11.11 13.40
C PHE A 69 16.35 -12.30 14.32
N ALA A 70 16.02 -13.46 13.76
CA ALA A 70 15.74 -14.69 14.51
C ALA A 70 17.04 -15.48 14.75
N HIS A 71 17.95 -14.96 15.58
CA HIS A 71 19.17 -15.67 15.94
C HIS A 71 18.91 -16.72 17.03
N ARG A 72 19.23 -17.99 16.73
CA ARG A 72 19.08 -19.12 17.68
C ARG A 72 20.40 -19.82 18.03
N GLU A 73 21.45 -19.66 17.22
CA GLU A 73 22.71 -20.39 17.38
C GLU A 73 23.83 -19.48 17.89
N ASN A 74 24.66 -20.03 18.78
CA ASN A 74 25.77 -19.30 19.38
C ASN A 74 27.02 -19.39 18.49
N VAL A 75 27.49 -18.23 18.04
CA VAL A 75 28.70 -18.11 17.21
C VAL A 75 29.95 -18.12 18.09
N GLN A 76 30.85 -19.08 17.87
CA GLN A 76 32.06 -19.22 18.70
C GLN A 76 33.25 -18.42 18.18
N ASN A 77 33.41 -18.28 16.86
CA ASN A 77 34.58 -17.61 16.29
C ASN A 77 34.40 -16.08 16.28
N ASN A 78 35.40 -15.34 16.75
CA ASN A 78 35.40 -13.88 16.78
C ASN A 78 35.30 -13.26 15.38
N PHE A 79 35.89 -13.89 14.35
CA PHE A 79 35.78 -13.41 12.96
C PHE A 79 34.35 -13.56 12.42
N THR A 80 33.69 -14.68 12.69
CA THR A 80 32.29 -14.89 12.32
C THR A 80 31.39 -13.87 12.99
N ARG A 81 31.65 -13.52 14.26
CA ARG A 81 30.89 -12.46 14.96
C ARG A 81 30.96 -11.13 14.24
N VAL A 82 32.14 -10.70 13.79
CA VAL A 82 32.29 -9.46 13.02
C VAL A 82 31.51 -9.55 11.71
N VAL A 83 31.63 -10.65 10.96
CA VAL A 83 30.90 -10.86 9.71
C VAL A 83 29.38 -10.81 9.93
N VAL A 84 28.88 -11.48 10.97
CA VAL A 84 27.46 -11.51 11.33
C VAL A 84 26.96 -10.12 11.75
N ILE A 85 27.75 -9.34 12.52
CA ILE A 85 27.38 -7.97 12.90
C ILE A 85 27.23 -7.08 11.67
N VAL A 86 28.19 -7.13 10.75
CA VAL A 86 28.13 -6.36 9.49
C VAL A 86 26.94 -6.80 8.64
N TRP A 87 26.70 -8.11 8.55
CA TRP A 87 25.57 -8.67 7.82
C TRP A 87 24.21 -8.27 8.42
N LEU A 88 24.08 -8.25 9.74
CA LEU A 88 22.88 -7.80 10.45
C LEU A 88 22.61 -6.31 10.20
N PHE A 89 23.65 -5.48 10.13
CA PHE A 89 23.50 -4.08 9.75
C PHE A 89 22.95 -3.93 8.33
N VAL A 90 23.48 -4.69 7.36
CA VAL A 90 22.95 -4.72 5.98
C VAL A 90 21.49 -5.19 5.96
N SER A 91 21.17 -6.28 6.67
CA SER A 91 19.81 -6.84 6.76
C SER A 91 18.82 -5.85 7.40
N LEU A 92 19.27 -5.07 8.38
CA LEU A 92 18.49 -3.99 8.99
C LEU A 92 18.12 -2.93 7.96
N VAL A 93 19.12 -2.41 7.24
CA VAL A 93 18.92 -1.38 6.21
C VAL A 93 17.99 -1.88 5.10
N LEU A 94 18.17 -3.13 4.65
CA LEU A 94 17.30 -3.75 3.64
C LEU A 94 15.86 -3.85 4.12
N THR A 95 15.63 -4.35 5.35
CA THR A 95 14.27 -4.50 5.91
C THR A 95 13.61 -3.14 6.12
N SER A 96 14.33 -2.17 6.70
CA SER A 96 13.82 -0.81 6.90
C SER A 96 13.48 -0.13 5.57
N SER A 97 14.34 -0.27 4.56
CA SER A 97 14.09 0.31 3.23
C SER A 97 12.91 -0.36 2.54
N TYR A 98 12.78 -1.69 2.64
CA TYR A 98 11.63 -2.42 2.11
C TYR A 98 10.32 -1.92 2.73
N THR A 99 10.27 -1.79 4.07
CA THR A 99 9.08 -1.28 4.77
C THR A 99 8.77 0.17 4.39
N ALA A 100 9.79 1.03 4.30
CA ALA A 100 9.61 2.43 3.90
C ALA A 100 9.11 2.57 2.46
N SER A 101 9.68 1.82 1.52
CA SER A 101 9.26 1.82 0.11
C SER A 101 7.86 1.24 -0.07
N LEU A 102 7.53 0.15 0.64
CA LEU A 102 6.19 -0.42 0.62
C LEU A 102 5.16 0.58 1.18
N SER A 103 5.48 1.24 2.30
CA SER A 103 4.63 2.28 2.90
C SER A 103 4.45 3.46 1.94
N SER A 104 5.53 3.94 1.33
CA SER A 104 5.48 5.01 0.33
C SER A 104 4.61 4.63 -0.86
N MET A 105 4.75 3.41 -1.41
CA MET A 105 3.89 2.95 -2.52
C MET A 105 2.42 2.87 -2.13
N LEU A 106 2.12 2.40 -0.91
CA LEU A 106 0.75 2.36 -0.39
C LEU A 106 0.15 3.77 -0.23
N THR A 107 0.98 4.80 -0.06
CA THR A 107 0.57 6.20 0.01
C THR A 107 0.53 6.87 -1.38
N VAL A 108 1.50 6.60 -2.25
CA VAL A 108 1.62 7.22 -3.59
C VAL A 108 0.62 6.65 -4.59
N ASN A 109 0.30 5.35 -4.52
CA ASN A 109 -0.80 4.79 -5.32
C ASN A 109 -2.17 5.42 -4.98
N LYS A 110 -2.28 6.10 -3.83
CA LYS A 110 -3.47 6.87 -3.45
C LYS A 110 -3.46 8.31 -4.00
N LEU A 111 -2.30 8.79 -4.45
CA LEU A 111 -2.10 10.16 -4.96
C LEU A 111 -1.91 10.20 -6.49
N LYS A 112 -1.51 9.08 -7.11
CA LYS A 112 -1.34 9.00 -8.57
C LYS A 112 -2.68 8.83 -9.27
N VAL A 113 -3.19 9.94 -9.79
CA VAL A 113 -3.89 9.90 -11.08
C VAL A 113 -2.89 9.32 -12.07
N ASN A 114 -3.26 8.22 -12.74
CA ASN A 114 -2.42 7.67 -13.80
C ASN A 114 -2.15 8.80 -14.81
N VAL A 115 -0.89 9.22 -14.95
CA VAL A 115 -0.51 10.25 -15.91
C VAL A 115 -0.54 9.61 -17.28
N THR A 116 -1.76 9.35 -17.74
CA THR A 116 -2.05 8.94 -19.11
C THR A 116 -1.86 10.21 -19.92
N ASP A 117 -0.60 10.47 -20.28
CA ASP A 117 -0.26 11.67 -21.03
C ASP A 117 -0.77 11.55 -22.47
N ILE A 118 -1.01 12.69 -23.12
CA ILE A 118 -1.48 12.73 -24.52
C ILE A 118 -0.49 11.99 -25.43
N GLU A 119 0.81 12.17 -25.18
CA GLU A 119 1.86 11.48 -25.93
C GLU A 119 1.84 9.96 -25.71
N PHE A 120 1.45 9.49 -24.53
CA PHE A 120 1.26 8.06 -24.28
C PHE A 120 0.08 7.51 -25.09
N LEU A 121 -1.03 8.25 -25.17
CA LEU A 121 -2.20 7.86 -25.98
C LEU A 121 -1.84 7.77 -27.47
N LYS A 122 -1.07 8.75 -27.96
CA LYS A 122 -0.61 8.80 -29.36
C LYS A 122 0.37 7.67 -29.69
N ARG A 123 1.40 7.46 -28.86
CA ARG A 123 2.42 6.42 -29.08
C ARG A 123 1.82 5.02 -29.13
N ASN A 124 0.81 4.75 -28.30
CA ASN A 124 0.15 3.44 -28.24
C ASN A 124 -1.07 3.33 -29.17
N ASN A 125 -1.35 4.36 -29.99
CA ASN A 125 -2.47 4.40 -30.93
C ASN A 125 -3.82 4.07 -30.24
N LEU A 126 -4.02 4.59 -29.02
CA LEU A 126 -5.20 4.33 -28.20
C LEU A 126 -6.39 5.17 -28.68
N LYS A 127 -7.59 4.59 -28.59
CA LYS A 127 -8.83 5.28 -28.94
C LYS A 127 -9.22 6.28 -27.85
N VAL A 128 -9.64 7.47 -28.26
CA VAL A 128 -10.06 8.56 -27.38
C VAL A 128 -11.51 8.96 -27.70
N GLY A 129 -12.26 9.30 -26.67
CA GLY A 129 -13.65 9.76 -26.79
C GLY A 129 -13.74 11.29 -26.84
N CYS A 130 -14.63 11.84 -27.64
CA CYS A 130 -15.07 13.24 -27.58
C CYS A 130 -16.55 13.36 -27.97
N ASP A 131 -17.15 14.50 -27.66
CA ASP A 131 -18.56 14.73 -27.98
C ASP A 131 -18.81 14.87 -29.49
N GLY A 132 -20.02 14.47 -29.88
CA GLY A 132 -20.68 14.63 -31.19
C GLY A 132 -20.26 15.86 -32.00
N ASP A 133 -20.77 16.97 -31.51
CA ASP A 133 -20.79 18.27 -32.20
C ASP A 133 -19.76 19.23 -31.60
N SER A 134 -18.74 18.71 -30.92
CA SER A 134 -17.79 19.54 -30.20
C SER A 134 -16.59 19.93 -31.07
N PHE A 135 -16.20 21.20 -30.98
CA PHE A 135 -14.95 21.74 -31.55
C PHE A 135 -13.72 20.95 -31.08
N VAL A 136 -13.84 20.22 -29.96
CA VAL A 136 -12.83 19.32 -29.40
C VAL A 136 -12.35 18.31 -30.42
N ARG A 137 -13.23 17.80 -31.31
CA ARG A 137 -12.81 16.87 -32.36
C ARG A 137 -11.80 17.50 -33.32
N ASN A 138 -12.07 18.72 -33.77
CA ASN A 138 -11.16 19.44 -34.67
C ASN A 138 -9.88 19.81 -33.93
N TYR A 139 -9.96 20.23 -32.66
CA TYR A 139 -8.78 20.48 -31.84
C TYR A 139 -7.90 19.23 -31.67
N LEU A 140 -8.51 18.06 -31.47
CA LEU A 140 -7.80 16.78 -31.36
C LEU A 140 -7.07 16.41 -32.66
N VAL A 141 -7.68 16.64 -33.81
CA VAL A 141 -7.09 16.34 -35.13
C VAL A 141 -6.04 17.39 -35.50
N ASP A 142 -6.41 18.66 -35.49
CA ASP A 142 -5.62 19.75 -36.08
C ASP A 142 -4.50 20.24 -35.16
N VAL A 143 -4.73 20.28 -33.85
CA VAL A 143 -3.76 20.81 -32.87
C VAL A 143 -3.01 19.67 -32.18
N LEU A 144 -3.73 18.69 -31.63
CA LEU A 144 -3.11 17.57 -30.91
C LEU A 144 -2.61 16.45 -31.83
N GLN A 145 -2.92 16.53 -33.14
CA GLN A 145 -2.43 15.61 -34.18
C GLN A 145 -2.81 14.15 -33.89
N PHE A 146 -4.01 13.91 -33.38
CA PHE A 146 -4.59 12.57 -33.28
C PHE A 146 -5.08 12.10 -34.64
N LYS A 147 -4.89 10.80 -34.93
CA LYS A 147 -5.50 10.17 -36.09
C LYS A 147 -7.02 10.16 -35.95
N SER A 148 -7.73 10.61 -36.97
CA SER A 148 -9.20 10.64 -37.00
C SER A 148 -9.85 9.29 -36.70
N GLU A 149 -9.19 8.18 -37.06
CA GLU A 149 -9.64 6.81 -36.81
C GLU A 149 -9.65 6.42 -35.31
N ASN A 150 -8.79 7.07 -34.52
CA ASN A 150 -8.68 6.83 -33.08
C ASN A 150 -9.64 7.70 -32.28
N ILE A 151 -10.29 8.68 -32.90
CA ILE A 151 -11.23 9.58 -32.24
C ILE A 151 -12.62 9.00 -32.41
N LYS A 152 -13.21 8.58 -31.29
CA LYS A 152 -14.58 8.08 -31.24
C LYS A 152 -15.51 9.18 -30.75
N THR A 153 -16.47 9.50 -31.59
CA THR A 153 -17.52 10.45 -31.28
C THR A 153 -18.60 9.78 -30.42
N ILE A 154 -18.96 10.41 -29.30
CA ILE A 154 -19.95 9.94 -28.34
C ILE A 154 -21.06 10.98 -28.25
N ASN A 155 -22.28 10.59 -28.60
CA ASN A 155 -23.40 11.54 -28.76
C ASN A 155 -24.15 11.85 -27.46
N SER A 156 -23.94 11.07 -26.39
CA SER A 156 -24.63 11.25 -25.11
C SER A 156 -23.64 11.14 -23.95
N GLN A 157 -23.78 12.06 -22.99
CA GLN A 157 -22.94 12.13 -21.80
C GLN A 157 -22.99 10.83 -20.95
N ASP A 158 -24.14 10.15 -20.93
CA ASP A 158 -24.32 8.91 -20.15
C ASP A 158 -23.58 7.72 -20.77
N ASN A 159 -23.30 7.78 -22.08
CA ASN A 159 -22.64 6.69 -22.80
C ASN A 159 -21.14 6.59 -22.51
N TYR A 160 -20.50 7.66 -21.98
CA TYR A 160 -19.07 7.64 -21.67
C TYR A 160 -18.69 6.51 -20.72
N ILE A 161 -19.51 6.25 -19.70
CA ILE A 161 -19.26 5.20 -18.71
C ILE A 161 -19.22 3.83 -19.38
N GLY A 162 -20.22 3.54 -20.23
CA GLY A 162 -20.30 2.27 -20.95
C GLY A 162 -19.16 2.09 -21.95
N GLU A 163 -18.66 3.16 -22.56
CA GLU A 163 -17.52 3.12 -23.49
C GLU A 163 -16.19 2.86 -22.76
N PHE A 164 -16.01 3.41 -21.55
CA PHE A 164 -14.88 3.08 -20.69
C PHE A 164 -14.94 1.64 -20.18
N GLU A 165 -16.11 1.16 -19.75
CA GLU A 165 -16.28 -0.21 -19.26
C GLU A 165 -16.03 -1.26 -20.35
N LYS A 166 -16.47 -0.99 -21.58
CA LYS A 166 -16.18 -1.83 -22.76
C LYS A 166 -14.74 -1.72 -23.26
N LYS A 167 -13.91 -0.85 -22.66
CA LYS A 167 -12.53 -0.53 -23.08
C LYS A 167 -12.42 -0.08 -24.55
N HIS A 168 -13.49 0.54 -25.06
CA HIS A 168 -13.50 1.08 -26.42
C HIS A 168 -12.73 2.40 -26.51
N ILE A 169 -12.64 3.14 -25.40
CA ILE A 169 -11.87 4.37 -25.24
C ILE A 169 -10.93 4.24 -24.04
N ALA A 170 -9.74 4.82 -24.13
CA ALA A 170 -8.77 4.88 -23.05
C ALA A 170 -8.83 6.19 -22.26
N ALA A 171 -9.23 7.27 -22.93
CA ALA A 171 -9.40 8.60 -22.36
C ALA A 171 -10.57 9.31 -23.06
N ALA A 172 -11.17 10.29 -22.40
CA ALA A 172 -12.13 11.19 -23.03
C ALA A 172 -11.74 12.66 -22.83
N PHE A 173 -11.97 13.43 -23.89
CA PHE A 173 -11.76 14.86 -23.93
C PHE A 173 -13.12 15.53 -23.84
N LEU A 174 -13.37 16.18 -22.71
CA LEU A 174 -14.58 16.93 -22.41
C LEU A 174 -14.18 18.37 -22.15
N GLU A 175 -15.09 19.31 -22.40
CA GLU A 175 -14.90 20.71 -22.01
C GLU A 175 -14.94 20.84 -20.48
N LEU A 176 -14.28 21.87 -19.94
CA LEU A 176 -14.06 22.02 -18.50
C LEU A 176 -15.34 21.94 -17.62
N PRO A 177 -16.46 22.64 -17.92
CA PRO A 177 -17.63 22.54 -17.05
C PRO A 177 -18.21 21.12 -17.04
N TYR A 178 -18.26 20.44 -18.18
CA TYR A 178 -18.74 19.06 -18.27
C TYR A 178 -17.79 18.08 -17.59
N GLU A 179 -16.48 18.28 -17.73
CA GLU A 179 -15.45 17.50 -17.03
C GLU A 179 -15.61 17.63 -15.51
N LYS A 180 -15.78 18.85 -14.98
CA LYS A 180 -15.96 19.09 -13.54
C LYS A 180 -17.21 18.37 -13.00
N VAL A 181 -18.34 18.50 -13.69
CA VAL A 181 -19.57 17.81 -13.30
C VAL A 181 -19.40 16.29 -13.34
N PHE A 182 -18.76 15.77 -14.38
CA PHE A 182 -18.51 14.34 -14.52
C PHE A 182 -17.64 13.79 -13.39
N ILE A 183 -16.53 14.46 -13.07
CA ILE A 183 -15.64 14.04 -11.98
C ILE A 183 -16.34 14.18 -10.62
N ASN A 184 -17.12 15.22 -10.39
CA ASN A 184 -17.88 15.37 -9.14
C ASN A 184 -18.93 14.27 -8.94
N ASN A 185 -19.49 13.74 -10.02
CA ASN A 185 -20.45 12.63 -9.96
C ASN A 185 -19.77 11.25 -9.88
N TYR A 186 -18.55 11.10 -10.42
CA TYR A 186 -17.89 9.80 -10.57
C TYR A 186 -16.43 9.74 -10.09
N CYS A 187 -16.05 10.54 -9.10
CA CYS A 187 -14.67 10.68 -8.60
C CYS A 187 -13.99 9.39 -8.14
N LYS A 188 -14.76 8.36 -7.76
CA LYS A 188 -14.23 7.05 -7.34
C LYS A 188 -13.76 6.20 -8.53
N LYS A 189 -14.36 6.39 -9.71
CA LYS A 189 -14.13 5.58 -10.92
C LYS A 189 -13.26 6.29 -11.94
N PHE A 190 -13.30 7.61 -11.98
CA PHE A 190 -12.61 8.42 -12.97
C PHE A 190 -11.84 9.54 -12.31
N SER A 191 -10.80 10.01 -12.99
CA SER A 191 -9.99 11.11 -12.53
C SER A 191 -9.58 12.01 -13.70
N ALA A 192 -9.41 13.29 -13.41
CA ALA A 192 -8.95 14.28 -14.38
C ALA A 192 -7.41 14.35 -14.36
N THR A 193 -6.79 14.44 -15.55
CA THR A 193 -5.33 14.48 -15.67
C THR A 193 -4.78 15.90 -15.45
N THR A 194 -3.62 16.02 -14.78
CA THR A 194 -3.15 17.24 -14.11
C THR A 194 -2.69 18.40 -15.02
N PRO A 195 -2.28 18.23 -16.29
CA PRO A 195 -2.38 19.33 -17.24
C PRO A 195 -3.82 19.36 -17.75
N THR A 196 -4.64 20.23 -17.15
CA THR A 196 -5.90 20.64 -17.79
C THR A 196 -5.50 21.44 -19.02
N TYR A 197 -5.32 20.76 -20.16
CA TYR A 197 -5.29 21.41 -21.46
C TYR A 197 -6.62 22.13 -21.60
N ARG A 198 -6.62 23.44 -21.33
CA ARG A 198 -7.78 24.28 -21.50
C ARG A 198 -7.94 24.49 -23.00
N PHE A 199 -8.91 23.81 -23.58
CA PHE A 199 -9.34 24.08 -24.94
C PHE A 199 -10.75 24.67 -24.88
N GLY A 200 -10.92 25.79 -25.59
CA GLY A 200 -12.18 26.52 -25.65
C GLY A 200 -12.47 27.41 -24.44
N GLY A 201 -13.60 28.10 -24.53
CA GLY A 201 -14.18 28.97 -23.53
C GLY A 201 -15.65 29.23 -23.87
N LEU A 202 -16.50 29.39 -22.85
CA LEU A 202 -17.90 29.72 -23.06
C LEU A 202 -18.06 31.23 -23.16
N GLY A 203 -18.81 31.68 -24.16
CA GLY A 203 -19.06 33.09 -24.40
C GLY A 203 -20.53 33.36 -24.71
N PHE A 204 -20.95 34.59 -24.44
CA PHE A 204 -22.26 35.07 -24.84
C PHE A 204 -22.16 35.69 -26.24
N MET A 205 -23.11 35.34 -27.11
CA MET A 205 -23.10 35.78 -28.50
C MET A 205 -24.19 36.84 -28.73
N PHE A 206 -23.80 37.96 -29.33
CA PHE A 206 -24.70 39.05 -29.72
C PHE A 206 -24.57 39.30 -31.22
N HIS A 207 -25.63 39.83 -31.84
CA HIS A 207 -25.56 40.30 -33.22
C HIS A 207 -24.49 41.40 -33.36
N LYS A 208 -23.80 41.40 -34.51
CA LYS A 208 -22.76 42.38 -34.81
C LYS A 208 -23.34 43.80 -34.77
N GLY A 209 -22.68 44.69 -34.03
CA GLY A 209 -23.13 46.07 -33.83
C GLY A 209 -24.17 46.24 -32.70
N SER A 210 -24.50 45.16 -31.97
CA SER A 210 -25.39 45.27 -30.81
C SER A 210 -24.81 46.19 -29.74
N PRO A 211 -25.53 47.24 -29.29
CA PRO A 211 -25.04 48.17 -28.29
C PRO A 211 -24.86 47.50 -26.92
N ILE A 212 -25.63 46.44 -26.62
CA ILE A 212 -25.56 45.73 -25.33
C ILE A 212 -24.30 44.89 -25.16
N ALA A 213 -23.57 44.58 -26.25
CA ALA A 213 -22.40 43.71 -26.17
C ALA A 213 -21.32 44.27 -25.23
N MET A 214 -21.05 45.58 -25.31
CA MET A 214 -20.07 46.22 -24.43
C MET A 214 -20.52 46.26 -22.98
N ASP A 215 -21.79 46.60 -22.73
CA ASP A 215 -22.35 46.65 -21.38
C ASP A 215 -22.33 45.26 -20.72
N PHE A 216 -22.64 44.21 -21.50
CA PHE A 216 -22.62 42.84 -21.03
C PHE A 216 -21.20 42.36 -20.74
N SER A 217 -20.23 42.64 -21.61
CA SER A 217 -18.81 42.34 -21.33
C SER A 217 -18.30 43.03 -20.08
N LYS A 218 -18.68 44.30 -19.86
CA LYS A 218 -18.32 45.04 -18.63
C LYS A 218 -18.97 44.44 -17.37
N ALA A 219 -20.20 43.97 -17.49
CA ALA A 219 -20.89 43.27 -16.39
C ALA A 219 -20.17 41.95 -16.04
N ILE A 220 -19.78 41.15 -17.05
CA ILE A 220 -19.02 39.91 -16.83
C ILE A 220 -17.67 40.21 -16.16
N LEU A 221 -16.95 41.24 -16.62
CA LEU A 221 -15.67 41.65 -16.03
C LEU A 221 -15.85 42.01 -14.54
N THR A 222 -16.86 42.83 -14.23
CA THR A 222 -17.21 43.19 -12.85
C THR A 222 -17.48 41.94 -11.99
N LEU A 223 -18.22 40.96 -12.50
CA LEU A 223 -18.50 39.68 -11.82
C LEU A 223 -17.25 38.82 -11.62
N SER A 224 -16.26 38.94 -12.50
CA SER A 224 -14.98 38.26 -12.37
C SER A 224 -14.09 38.95 -11.33
N GLU A 225 -14.00 40.28 -11.37
CA GLU A 225 -13.15 41.08 -10.47
C GLU A 225 -13.62 41.03 -9.02
N ASN A 226 -14.93 41.05 -8.78
CA ASN A 226 -15.48 41.01 -7.44
C ASN A 226 -15.60 39.59 -6.85
N GLY A 227 -15.21 38.55 -7.60
CA GLY A 227 -15.25 37.15 -7.16
C GLY A 227 -16.61 36.46 -7.29
N ALA A 228 -17.69 37.15 -7.69
CA ALA A 228 -19.03 36.56 -7.79
C ALA A 228 -19.09 35.38 -8.78
N LEU A 229 -18.28 35.41 -9.85
CA LEU A 229 -18.19 34.30 -10.80
C LEU A 229 -17.59 33.04 -10.14
N LYS A 230 -16.59 33.22 -9.27
CA LYS A 230 -15.99 32.14 -8.50
C LYS A 230 -16.99 31.58 -7.48
N ASP A 231 -17.76 32.44 -6.82
CA ASP A 231 -18.81 32.00 -5.89
C ASP A 231 -19.89 31.17 -6.59
N LEU A 232 -20.28 31.56 -7.81
CA LEU A 232 -21.19 30.77 -8.65
C LEU A 232 -20.56 29.44 -9.05
N GLU A 233 -19.29 29.45 -9.43
CA GLU A 233 -18.55 28.24 -9.78
C GLU A 233 -18.51 27.25 -8.60
N GLU A 234 -18.14 27.71 -7.41
CA GLU A 234 -18.12 26.90 -6.20
C GLU A 234 -19.51 26.42 -5.80
N LYS A 235 -20.55 27.25 -5.96
CA LYS A 235 -21.94 26.90 -5.65
C LYS A 235 -22.51 25.82 -6.57
N TRP A 236 -22.24 25.89 -7.88
CA TRP A 236 -22.82 24.99 -8.87
C TRP A 236 -21.94 23.79 -9.20
N PHE A 237 -20.62 23.90 -9.04
CA PHE A 237 -19.65 22.82 -9.25
C PHE A 237 -19.00 22.35 -7.95
N ALA A 238 -19.65 22.55 -6.80
CA ALA A 238 -19.23 21.96 -5.54
C ALA A 238 -19.04 20.43 -5.71
N PRO A 239 -17.95 19.85 -5.17
CA PRO A 239 -17.80 18.41 -5.12
C PRO A 239 -19.02 17.78 -4.46
N SER A 240 -19.53 16.67 -5.01
CA SER A 240 -20.60 15.94 -4.36
C SER A 240 -20.16 15.50 -2.95
N PRO A 241 -21.10 15.32 -1.99
CA PRO A 241 -20.77 14.87 -0.64
C PRO A 241 -19.87 13.63 -0.65
N GLU A 242 -20.14 12.69 -1.57
CA GLU A 242 -19.38 11.46 -1.75
C GLU A 242 -17.93 11.64 -2.24
N CYS A 243 -17.62 12.76 -2.89
CA CYS A 243 -16.29 13.12 -3.35
C CYS A 243 -15.58 14.07 -2.38
N SER A 244 -16.34 14.80 -1.57
CA SER A 244 -15.83 15.66 -0.48
C SER A 244 -15.49 14.89 0.80
N THR A 245 -15.98 13.66 0.97
CA THR A 245 -15.67 12.80 2.13
C THR A 245 -14.25 12.23 2.12
N SER A 246 -13.35 12.74 1.28
CA SER A 246 -11.91 12.42 1.35
C SER A 246 -11.23 12.92 2.64
N VAL A 247 -11.90 13.72 3.47
CA VAL A 247 -11.38 14.16 4.78
C VAL A 247 -12.10 13.48 5.96
N THR A 248 -13.30 12.91 5.78
CA THR A 248 -14.14 12.45 6.91
C THR A 248 -14.86 11.11 6.72
N ASP A 249 -14.62 10.35 5.63
CA ASP A 249 -14.98 8.94 5.67
C ASP A 249 -13.91 8.19 6.48
N ASN A 250 -14.19 8.05 7.77
CA ASN A 250 -13.46 7.25 8.77
C ASN A 250 -13.37 5.75 8.42
N ARG A 251 -13.65 5.35 7.18
CA ARG A 251 -13.21 4.07 6.64
C ARG A 251 -11.71 4.17 6.40
N THR A 252 -10.94 4.02 7.49
CA THR A 252 -9.55 3.58 7.46
C THR A 252 -9.39 2.62 6.30
N GLU A 253 -8.76 3.07 5.21
CA GLU A 253 -8.66 2.29 3.99
C GLU A 253 -7.83 1.05 4.30
N ARG A 254 -8.52 -0.09 4.39
CA ARG A 254 -7.94 -1.36 4.86
C ARG A 254 -7.14 -1.99 3.73
N LEU A 255 -6.02 -2.61 4.08
CA LEU A 255 -5.30 -3.50 3.17
C LEU A 255 -6.25 -4.61 2.70
N ARG A 256 -6.42 -4.72 1.37
CA ARG A 256 -7.29 -5.71 0.77
C ARG A 256 -6.54 -7.04 0.61
N LEU A 257 -7.22 -8.15 0.90
CA LEU A 257 -6.69 -9.50 0.70
C LEU A 257 -6.19 -9.72 -0.73
N HIS A 258 -6.84 -9.11 -1.72
CA HIS A 258 -6.47 -9.19 -3.12
C HIS A 258 -5.02 -8.77 -3.40
N SER A 259 -4.46 -7.82 -2.64
CA SER A 259 -3.08 -7.34 -2.85
C SER A 259 -2.00 -8.28 -2.29
N PHE A 260 -2.37 -9.19 -1.38
CA PHE A 260 -1.44 -10.07 -0.66
C PHE A 260 -1.77 -11.55 -0.80
N TRP A 261 -2.79 -11.94 -1.56
CA TRP A 261 -3.22 -13.32 -1.66
C TRP A 261 -2.11 -14.28 -2.11
N GLY A 262 -1.14 -13.80 -2.91
CA GLY A 262 0.06 -14.57 -3.29
C GLY A 262 0.87 -15.09 -2.09
N LEU A 263 1.02 -14.30 -1.02
CA LEU A 263 1.73 -14.74 0.21
C LEU A 263 0.99 -15.88 0.91
N TYR A 264 -0.34 -15.80 0.98
CA TYR A 264 -1.16 -16.85 1.58
C TYR A 264 -1.09 -18.15 0.78
N ILE A 265 -1.07 -18.06 -0.56
CA ILE A 265 -0.88 -19.24 -1.42
C ILE A 265 0.49 -19.88 -1.18
N ILE A 266 1.56 -19.08 -1.15
CA ILE A 266 2.92 -19.61 -0.92
C ILE A 266 2.99 -20.32 0.44
N SER A 267 2.46 -19.71 1.50
CA SER A 267 2.43 -20.31 2.83
C SER A 267 1.56 -21.57 2.88
N GLY A 268 0.39 -21.56 2.25
CA GLY A 268 -0.51 -22.71 2.20
C GLY A 268 0.07 -23.87 1.41
N ALA A 269 0.63 -23.60 0.24
CA ALA A 269 1.25 -24.61 -0.62
C ALA A 269 2.47 -25.24 0.05
N THR A 270 3.37 -24.43 0.63
CA THR A 270 4.57 -24.96 1.29
C THR A 270 4.22 -25.81 2.52
N SER A 271 3.32 -25.34 3.38
CA SER A 271 2.89 -26.11 4.57
C SER A 271 2.18 -27.42 4.21
N THR A 272 1.28 -27.40 3.22
CA THR A 272 0.61 -28.62 2.73
C THR A 272 1.61 -29.60 2.11
N ILE A 273 2.53 -29.14 1.26
CA ILE A 273 3.59 -30.00 0.69
C ILE A 273 4.44 -30.62 1.81
N CYS A 274 4.90 -29.85 2.79
CA CYS A 274 5.66 -30.37 3.92
C CYS A 274 4.87 -31.41 4.72
N PHE A 275 3.57 -31.15 4.96
CA PHE A 275 2.68 -32.09 5.64
C PHE A 275 2.53 -33.40 4.87
N PHE A 276 2.31 -33.35 3.55
CA PHE A 276 2.22 -34.54 2.71
C PHE A 276 3.54 -35.33 2.68
N LEU A 277 4.68 -34.66 2.53
CA LEU A 277 6.00 -35.31 2.57
C LEU A 277 6.26 -35.98 3.92
N PHE A 278 5.83 -35.36 5.02
CA PHE A 278 5.93 -35.95 6.35
C PHE A 278 5.06 -37.20 6.51
N ILE A 279 3.81 -37.17 6.01
CA ILE A 279 2.93 -38.35 5.99
C ILE A 279 3.55 -39.48 5.16
N ILE A 280 4.06 -39.18 3.97
CA ILE A 280 4.71 -40.18 3.10
C ILE A 280 5.91 -40.80 3.82
N LYS A 281 6.69 -40.01 4.55
CA LYS A 281 7.82 -40.50 5.35
C LYS A 281 7.34 -41.46 6.45
N ILE A 282 6.30 -41.10 7.21
CA ILE A 282 5.73 -41.97 8.25
C ILE A 282 5.23 -43.29 7.66
N ILE A 283 4.49 -43.24 6.55
CA ILE A 283 3.96 -44.45 5.89
C ILE A 283 5.11 -45.33 5.39
N LYS A 284 6.15 -44.73 4.80
CA LYS A 284 7.34 -45.45 4.34
C LYS A 284 8.10 -46.11 5.49
N ASP A 285 8.25 -45.41 6.62
CA ASP A 285 8.91 -45.93 7.82
C ASP A 285 8.08 -47.07 8.44
N GLN A 286 6.75 -46.96 8.44
CA GLN A 286 5.84 -48.02 8.91
C GLN A 286 5.88 -49.25 7.99
N TYR A 287 5.91 -49.08 6.67
CA TYR A 287 6.03 -50.18 5.71
C TYR A 287 7.41 -50.87 5.79
N ARG A 288 8.48 -50.09 5.98
CA ARG A 288 9.85 -50.61 6.16
C ARG A 288 10.05 -51.32 7.50
N SER A 289 9.30 -50.93 8.53
CA SER A 289 9.27 -51.64 9.82
C SER A 289 8.54 -52.99 9.74
N ASN A 290 7.54 -53.12 8.87
CA ASN A 290 6.75 -54.35 8.73
C ASN A 290 7.46 -55.47 7.95
N THR A 291 8.64 -55.22 7.37
CA THR A 291 9.46 -56.20 6.64
C THR A 291 10.60 -56.81 7.47
N SER A 292 10.72 -56.47 8.76
CA SER A 292 11.68 -57.10 9.68
C SER A 292 10.94 -57.61 10.93
N PRO A 293 10.86 -58.93 11.17
CA PRO A 293 10.12 -59.45 12.30
C PRO A 293 10.97 -59.38 13.57
N ARG A 294 10.84 -58.31 14.38
CA ARG A 294 11.00 -58.45 15.84
C ARG A 294 10.25 -57.40 16.67
N ASN A 295 9.37 -57.98 17.49
CA ASN A 295 8.49 -57.48 18.54
C ASN A 295 8.97 -56.35 19.48
N ASN A 296 7.98 -55.54 19.89
CA ASN A 296 7.75 -54.97 21.24
C ASN A 296 8.57 -53.77 21.77
N SER A 297 8.58 -52.60 21.11
CA SER A 297 9.05 -51.38 21.81
C SER A 297 8.37 -50.04 21.49
N ILE A 298 7.47 -49.96 20.50
CA ILE A 298 6.91 -48.66 20.09
C ILE A 298 5.51 -48.40 20.68
N TRP A 299 4.62 -49.41 20.75
CA TRP A 299 3.31 -49.27 21.40
C TRP A 299 3.44 -48.96 22.90
N SER A 300 4.48 -49.49 23.56
CA SER A 300 4.81 -49.16 24.95
C SER A 300 5.35 -47.74 25.14
N LYS A 301 6.05 -47.18 24.14
CA LYS A 301 6.51 -45.77 24.15
C LYS A 301 5.36 -44.80 23.88
N ALA A 302 4.44 -45.15 22.99
CA ALA A 302 3.21 -44.41 22.73
C ALA A 302 2.29 -44.41 23.97
N ILE A 303 2.12 -45.56 24.64
CA ILE A 303 1.41 -45.63 25.93
C ILE A 303 2.09 -44.76 26.99
N ARG A 304 3.42 -44.71 27.06
CA ARG A 304 4.15 -43.84 28.02
C ARG A 304 3.93 -42.36 27.73
N LEU A 305 3.95 -41.93 26.47
CA LEU A 305 3.67 -40.54 26.08
C LEU A 305 2.20 -40.17 26.36
N ALA A 306 1.26 -41.05 26.04
CA ALA A 306 -0.16 -40.85 26.35
C ALA A 306 -0.39 -40.75 27.85
N ARG A 307 0.28 -41.61 28.66
CA ARG A 307 0.21 -41.57 30.13
C ARG A 307 0.84 -40.28 30.69
N PHE A 308 1.93 -39.79 30.10
CA PHE A 308 2.57 -38.53 30.49
C PHE A 308 1.68 -37.31 30.22
N ILE A 309 0.97 -37.30 29.08
CA ILE A 309 0.01 -36.24 28.72
C ILE A 309 -1.22 -36.30 29.63
N TYR A 310 -1.75 -37.49 29.91
CA TYR A 310 -2.90 -37.66 30.81
C TYR A 310 -2.58 -37.28 32.27
N GLN A 311 -1.37 -37.61 32.74
CA GLN A 311 -0.93 -37.34 34.11
C GLN A 311 -0.51 -35.87 34.31
N GLY A 312 0.01 -35.21 33.26
CA GLY A 312 0.20 -33.74 33.24
C GLY A 312 -1.13 -32.96 33.27
N GLN A 313 -2.22 -33.54 32.76
CA GLN A 313 -3.55 -32.95 32.81
C GLN A 313 -4.20 -33.05 34.21
N GLN A 314 -3.87 -34.07 35.02
CA GLN A 314 -4.29 -34.18 36.43
C GLN A 314 -3.56 -33.19 37.37
N ILE A 315 -2.27 -32.91 37.12
CA ILE A 315 -1.49 -31.95 37.94
C ILE A 315 -2.03 -30.52 37.77
N ASN A 316 -2.47 -30.15 36.56
CA ASN A 316 -3.07 -28.84 36.30
C ASN A 316 -4.48 -28.68 36.93
N PHE A 317 -5.19 -29.77 37.23
CA PHE A 317 -6.48 -29.72 37.91
C PHE A 317 -6.35 -29.68 39.44
N ALA A 318 -5.25 -30.20 40.01
CA ALA A 318 -5.00 -30.16 41.45
C ALA A 318 -4.40 -28.82 41.94
N ILE A 319 -3.69 -28.09 41.07
CA ILE A 319 -3.10 -26.77 41.41
C ILE A 319 -4.18 -25.68 41.61
N ASP A 320 -5.38 -25.85 41.05
CA ASP A 320 -6.49 -24.89 41.22
C ASP A 320 -7.24 -25.04 42.57
N GLN A 321 -6.97 -26.11 43.34
CA GLN A 321 -7.64 -26.40 44.62
C GLN A 321 -6.81 -26.12 45.89
N THR A 322 -5.54 -25.71 45.79
CA THR A 322 -4.71 -25.38 46.97
C THR A 322 -4.14 -23.98 46.92
N ARG A 323 -4.96 -22.98 47.28
CA ARG A 323 -4.48 -21.67 47.77
C ARG A 323 -4.23 -21.77 49.28
N PRO A 324 -3.03 -21.46 49.80
CA PRO A 324 -2.80 -21.37 51.24
C PRO A 324 -3.51 -20.14 51.82
N GLN A 325 -4.21 -20.32 52.94
CA GLN A 325 -4.62 -19.22 53.82
C GLN A 325 -3.37 -18.67 54.53
N LEU A 326 -3.22 -17.34 54.56
CA LEU A 326 -2.21 -16.61 55.35
C LEU A 326 -2.93 -15.94 56.54
N PRO A 327 -2.33 -15.86 57.75
CA PRO A 327 -3.07 -15.56 58.97
C PRO A 327 -3.42 -14.08 59.11
N GLU A 328 -4.53 -13.84 59.82
CA GLU A 328 -4.96 -12.53 60.33
C GLU A 328 -3.86 -11.85 61.16
N ILE A 329 -3.57 -10.60 60.80
CA ILE A 329 -3.00 -9.61 61.72
C ILE A 329 -3.95 -8.41 61.75
N VAL A 330 -4.61 -8.27 62.89
CA VAL A 330 -5.42 -7.12 63.30
C VAL A 330 -4.51 -5.92 63.59
N GLY A 331 -4.88 -4.72 63.12
CA GLY A 331 -4.45 -3.49 63.77
C GLY A 331 -4.29 -2.23 62.92
N ARG A 332 -5.38 -1.44 62.87
CA ARG A 332 -5.40 0.02 63.11
C ARG A 332 -4.71 0.97 62.10
N GLY A 333 -5.54 1.82 61.47
CA GLY A 333 -5.21 3.25 61.23
C GLY A 333 -5.33 3.76 59.79
N SER A 334 -6.41 4.49 59.51
CA SER A 334 -6.50 5.45 58.39
C SER A 334 -5.51 6.61 58.59
N PRO A 335 -5.04 7.32 57.53
CA PRO A 335 -5.83 8.45 57.06
C PRO A 335 -5.77 8.75 55.54
N ARG A 336 -6.97 8.91 54.96
CA ARG A 336 -7.44 10.01 54.09
C ARG A 336 -6.38 10.99 53.54
N TRP A 337 -6.22 11.02 52.21
CA TRP A 337 -5.93 12.26 51.46
C TRP A 337 -6.71 12.34 50.14
N LYS A 338 -7.20 13.56 49.88
CA LYS A 338 -8.10 13.98 48.81
C LYS A 338 -7.36 14.17 47.49
N TYR A 339 -8.07 13.93 46.39
CA TYR A 339 -7.70 14.38 45.04
C TYR A 339 -7.91 15.90 44.91
N SER A 340 -6.96 16.57 44.27
CA SER A 340 -7.08 17.96 43.81
C SER A 340 -6.55 18.07 42.38
N SER A 341 -7.43 18.49 41.47
CA SER A 341 -7.12 18.96 40.11
C SER A 341 -6.53 20.38 40.17
N PRO A 342 -5.74 20.80 39.17
CA PRO A 342 -5.59 22.23 38.91
C PRO A 342 -5.87 22.61 37.45
N ASP A 343 -6.79 23.55 37.29
CA ASP A 343 -6.83 24.49 36.17
C ASP A 343 -6.20 25.82 36.58
N ALA A 344 -5.61 26.49 35.56
CA ALA A 344 -5.42 27.94 35.38
C ALA A 344 -4.27 28.71 36.08
N ALA A 345 -3.42 29.35 35.26
CA ALA A 345 -3.00 30.77 35.31
C ALA A 345 -2.10 31.08 34.07
N LYS A 346 -2.53 31.87 33.08
CA LYS A 346 -2.48 33.35 32.91
C LYS A 346 -1.14 33.95 32.40
N ASN A 347 -1.23 34.43 31.14
CA ASN A 347 -0.78 35.68 30.51
C ASN A 347 0.60 36.31 30.77
N HIS A 348 1.28 36.68 29.68
CA HIS A 348 1.92 37.99 29.48
C HIS A 348 1.93 38.39 27.98
N GLU A 349 1.58 39.64 27.70
CA GLU A 349 1.62 40.35 26.40
C GLU A 349 3.01 40.93 26.07
N ALA A 350 3.31 41.13 24.78
CA ALA A 350 3.88 42.36 24.21
C ALA A 350 3.79 42.36 22.65
N ALA A 351 3.65 43.56 22.07
CA ALA A 351 3.14 43.87 20.73
C ALA A 351 4.21 44.29 19.68
N SER A 352 3.79 44.42 18.40
CA SER A 352 4.17 45.42 17.36
C SER A 352 4.00 44.85 15.94
N SER A 353 3.09 45.38 15.10
CA SER A 353 3.27 46.27 13.91
C SER A 353 4.20 45.70 12.81
N GLU A 354 3.94 45.71 11.49
CA GLU A 354 3.15 46.58 10.60
C GLU A 354 3.07 45.92 9.21
N ALA A 355 2.15 46.38 8.36
CA ALA A 355 1.96 45.98 6.97
C ALA A 355 2.92 46.69 6.00
N ALA A 356 3.21 46.06 4.84
CA ALA A 356 3.36 46.74 3.55
C ALA A 356 3.32 45.73 2.39
N ASP A 357 2.46 46.04 1.41
CA ASP A 357 2.32 45.44 0.08
C ASP A 357 3.58 45.56 -0.78
N VAL A 358 3.75 44.68 -1.80
CA VAL A 358 3.78 45.04 -3.24
C VAL A 358 3.53 43.78 -4.10
N GLU A 359 2.72 44.03 -5.12
CA GLU A 359 2.12 43.22 -6.17
C GLU A 359 3.09 42.79 -7.31
N MET A 360 2.81 41.66 -7.98
CA MET A 360 2.96 41.62 -9.45
C MET A 360 2.06 40.56 -10.11
N LEU A 361 1.33 41.03 -11.12
CA LEU A 361 0.35 40.35 -11.98
C LEU A 361 0.90 39.16 -12.77
N TYR A 362 0.04 38.16 -13.01
CA TYR A 362 -0.07 37.51 -14.32
C TYR A 362 -1.49 36.99 -14.59
N ILE A 363 -2.12 37.52 -15.64
CA ILE A 363 -3.44 37.11 -16.17
C ILE A 363 -3.22 36.33 -17.47
N PRO A 364 -3.83 35.14 -17.59
CA PRO A 364 -4.62 34.82 -18.78
C PRO A 364 -5.98 34.27 -18.32
N GLY A 365 -7.12 34.92 -18.53
CA GLY A 365 -7.63 35.45 -19.79
C GLY A 365 -8.64 34.44 -20.36
N GLY A 366 -9.91 34.57 -19.96
CA GLY A 366 -11.11 34.02 -20.61
C GLY A 366 -11.38 32.54 -20.46
#